data_AF-A0A9E4KKZ5-F1
#
_entry.id   AF-A0A9E4KKZ5-F1
#
_cell.length_a   1.000
_cell.length_b   1.000
_cell.length_c   1.000
_cell.angle_alpha   90.00
_cell.angle_beta   90.00
_cell.angle_gamma   90.00
#
_symmetry.space_group_name_H-M   'P 1'
#
loop_
_entity.id
_entity.type
_entity.pdbx_description
1 polymer ?
#
loop_
_entity_poly.entity_id
_entity_poly.type
_entity_poly.pdbx_seq_one_letter_code
_entity_poly.pdbx_strand_id
1 'polypeptide(L)'
;MRTYATALAILSFILLGVACSSEVDEGGGTLPPGIEDDLVPDVDYEVYLYFNPDAPVVVERDRFLASDQEEVLTLGGEDQVSITSVSMVATSLEEFGGILGFATTTDAALAGNLLAQKPIEDPPTTSQVATTTVQIIRGDAEWTTDLSSQYGSAELVSLKERNQQVWNMLTHLPVSEEEPPIAAGFISTGGNIIQEIADVAGIHVTGLDTAFGIVRVDNVAFGIYSDLPESIPGEIDVEMLDTLDTGVVLVGGAGYAGVAVAFLVRSIAGKIGMETIDLENTNARYLELEDGHLVLRNKGSLIYATVAGTKDRAEELMLSNRFEGV
;
A
#
# COMPACT_ATOMS: atom_id res chain seq x y z
N MET A 1 51.22 -4.09 12.13
CA MET A 1 50.08 -4.98 11.83
C MET A 1 49.16 -5.23 13.02
N ARG A 2 49.64 -5.32 14.27
CA ARG A 2 48.77 -5.53 15.45
C ARG A 2 47.79 -4.38 15.78
N THR A 3 48.11 -3.13 15.44
CA THR A 3 47.28 -1.95 15.78
C THR A 3 46.04 -1.79 14.89
N TYR A 4 46.08 -2.28 13.64
CA TYR A 4 44.94 -2.23 12.73
C TYR A 4 43.88 -3.30 13.04
N ALA A 5 44.32 -4.46 13.58
CA ALA A 5 43.40 -5.52 13.99
C ALA A 5 42.54 -5.13 15.20
N THR A 6 43.09 -4.36 16.14
CA THR A 6 42.34 -3.87 17.31
C THR A 6 41.37 -2.76 16.94
N ALA A 7 41.74 -1.85 16.01
CA ALA A 7 40.83 -0.83 15.51
C ALA A 7 39.67 -1.43 14.70
N LEU A 8 39.93 -2.46 13.88
CA LEU A 8 38.89 -3.17 13.14
C LEU A 8 37.96 -3.94 14.08
N ALA A 9 38.49 -4.60 15.11
CA ALA A 9 37.68 -5.34 16.09
C ALA A 9 36.81 -4.42 16.96
N ILE A 10 37.29 -3.22 17.31
CA ILE A 10 36.49 -2.21 18.02
C ILE A 10 35.40 -1.63 17.10
N LEU A 11 35.71 -1.39 15.82
CA LEU A 11 34.73 -0.97 14.82
C LEU A 11 33.64 -2.05 14.61
N SER A 12 34.03 -3.33 14.56
CA SER A 12 33.09 -4.46 14.48
C SER A 12 32.24 -4.60 15.75
N PHE A 13 32.79 -4.36 16.94
CA PHE A 13 32.02 -4.41 18.20
C PHE A 13 31.06 -3.21 18.33
N ILE A 14 31.42 -2.03 17.81
CA ILE A 14 30.51 -0.88 17.76
C ILE A 14 29.43 -1.09 16.68
N LEU A 15 29.76 -1.73 15.56
CA LEU A 15 28.78 -2.09 14.51
C LEU A 15 27.85 -3.25 14.93
N LEU A 16 28.32 -4.18 15.76
CA LEU A 16 27.52 -5.30 16.28
C LEU A 16 26.74 -4.93 17.55
N GLY A 17 27.20 -3.92 18.32
CA GLY A 17 26.54 -3.43 19.52
C GLY A 17 25.32 -2.52 19.28
N VAL A 18 25.07 -2.15 18.02
CA VAL A 18 23.89 -1.35 17.60
C VAL A 18 22.91 -2.18 16.76
N ALA A 19 23.10 -3.51 16.70
CA ALA A 19 22.14 -4.44 16.12
C ALA A 19 20.97 -4.74 17.09
N CYS A 20 20.60 -3.79 17.95
CA CYS A 20 19.25 -3.77 18.49
C CYS A 20 18.31 -3.55 17.31
N SER A 21 17.32 -4.44 17.17
CA SER A 21 16.10 -4.23 16.39
C SER A 21 15.84 -2.73 16.24
N SER A 22 16.03 -2.19 15.04
CA SER A 22 15.67 -0.80 14.79
C SER A 22 14.14 -0.75 14.77
N GLU A 23 13.56 -0.67 15.98
CA GLU A 23 12.16 -0.32 16.13
C GLU A 23 11.92 0.96 15.35
N VAL A 24 10.92 0.93 14.47
CA VAL A 24 10.49 2.12 13.75
C VAL A 24 9.73 2.95 14.76
N ASP A 25 10.29 4.10 15.16
CA ASP A 25 9.58 5.06 16.02
C ASP A 25 8.33 5.59 15.31
N GLU A 26 7.33 6.05 16.06
CA GLU A 26 6.16 6.74 15.50
C GLU A 26 6.61 8.04 14.81
N GLY A 27 6.07 8.30 13.62
CA GLY A 27 6.31 9.49 12.81
C GLY A 27 5.26 10.58 13.05
N GLY A 28 5.11 11.49 12.09
CA GLY A 28 4.17 12.61 12.15
C GLY A 28 3.45 12.88 10.83
N GLY A 29 3.41 11.90 9.94
CA GLY A 29 2.76 11.95 8.63
C GLY A 29 1.24 12.12 8.72
N THR A 30 0.65 12.68 7.67
CA THR A 30 -0.81 12.74 7.55
C THR A 30 -1.31 11.39 7.04
N LEU A 31 -2.30 10.81 7.71
CA LEU A 31 -2.97 9.59 7.29
C LEU A 31 -4.37 9.88 6.73
N PRO A 32 -4.97 8.96 5.95
CA PRO A 32 -6.33 9.15 5.45
C PRO A 32 -7.32 9.35 6.61
N PRO A 33 -8.32 10.23 6.47
CA PRO A 33 -9.30 10.47 7.53
C PRO A 33 -9.97 9.17 8.00
N GLY A 34 -10.09 8.98 9.31
CA GLY A 34 -10.79 7.83 9.89
C GLY A 34 -10.00 6.52 10.00
N ILE A 35 -8.79 6.42 9.44
CA ILE A 35 -7.97 5.20 9.54
C ILE A 35 -7.56 4.87 11.00
N GLU A 36 -7.44 5.89 11.86
CA GLU A 36 -7.15 5.69 13.29
C GLU A 36 -8.26 4.93 14.01
N ASP A 37 -9.50 5.09 13.55
CA ASP A 37 -10.70 4.44 14.09
C ASP A 37 -11.07 3.18 13.29
N ASP A 38 -10.34 2.85 12.22
CA ASP A 38 -10.63 1.66 11.42
C ASP A 38 -10.29 0.38 12.19
N LEU A 39 -11.23 -0.56 12.12
CA LEU A 39 -11.12 -1.83 12.82
C LEU A 39 -10.94 -2.96 11.81
N VAL A 40 -9.89 -3.73 12.03
CA VAL A 40 -9.48 -4.85 11.19
C VAL A 40 -9.73 -6.17 11.90
N PRO A 41 -9.94 -7.26 11.16
CA PRO A 41 -9.99 -8.59 11.75
C PRO A 41 -8.62 -8.97 12.35
N ASP A 42 -8.63 -9.56 13.53
CA ASP A 42 -7.50 -10.24 14.16
C ASP A 42 -7.26 -11.64 13.54
N VAL A 43 -7.04 -11.68 12.23
CA VAL A 43 -6.59 -12.88 11.48
C VAL A 43 -5.23 -12.59 10.87
N ASP A 44 -4.46 -13.60 10.47
CA ASP A 44 -3.22 -13.39 9.72
C ASP A 44 -3.54 -12.89 8.31
N TYR A 45 -2.93 -11.78 7.91
CA TYR A 45 -3.08 -11.19 6.58
C TYR A 45 -1.81 -10.47 6.18
N GLU A 46 -1.51 -10.48 4.88
CA GLU A 46 -0.30 -9.92 4.27
C GLU A 46 -0.50 -8.52 3.73
N VAL A 47 -1.74 -8.16 3.41
CA VAL A 47 -2.10 -6.84 2.87
C VAL A 47 -3.22 -6.23 3.68
N TYR A 48 -3.11 -4.92 3.89
CA TYR A 48 -4.20 -4.08 4.33
C TYR A 48 -4.28 -2.86 3.43
N LEU A 49 -5.49 -2.49 3.05
CA LEU A 49 -5.80 -1.29 2.29
C LEU A 49 -6.96 -0.57 2.96
N TYR A 50 -6.73 0.68 3.32
CA TYR A 50 -7.74 1.64 3.72
C TYR A 50 -7.83 2.73 2.65
N PHE A 51 -9.05 3.04 2.24
CA PHE A 51 -9.35 4.10 1.28
C PHE A 51 -10.55 4.88 1.80
N ASN A 52 -10.40 6.20 1.91
CA ASN A 52 -11.45 7.09 2.38
C ASN A 52 -11.21 8.49 1.78
N PRO A 53 -11.59 8.70 0.51
CA PRO A 53 -11.44 9.99 -0.15
C PRO A 53 -12.38 11.04 0.46
N ASP A 54 -12.03 12.32 0.33
CA ASP A 54 -12.84 13.43 0.85
C ASP A 54 -14.22 13.57 0.18
N ALA A 55 -14.37 13.03 -1.03
CA ALA A 55 -15.61 12.97 -1.78
C ALA A 55 -15.88 11.55 -2.28
N PRO A 56 -17.16 11.13 -2.41
CA PRO A 56 -17.49 9.84 -3.01
C PRO A 56 -16.93 9.74 -4.43
N VAL A 57 -16.41 8.56 -4.75
CA VAL A 57 -15.80 8.27 -6.04
C VAL A 57 -16.70 7.38 -6.85
N VAL A 58 -17.05 7.82 -8.05
CA VAL A 58 -17.93 7.10 -8.95
C VAL A 58 -17.13 6.04 -9.71
N VAL A 59 -17.62 4.81 -9.63
CA VAL A 59 -17.02 3.64 -10.28
C VAL A 59 -18.04 3.01 -11.21
N GLU A 60 -17.62 2.74 -12.45
CA GLU A 60 -18.43 2.05 -13.45
C GLU A 60 -18.81 0.64 -12.97
N ARG A 61 -20.04 0.23 -13.27
CA ARG A 61 -20.60 -1.07 -12.89
C ARG A 61 -19.75 -2.24 -13.35
N ASP A 62 -19.13 -2.11 -14.53
CA ASP A 62 -18.34 -3.17 -15.15
C ASP A 62 -17.12 -3.57 -14.30
N ARG A 63 -16.72 -2.71 -13.34
CA ARG A 63 -15.68 -3.03 -12.34
C ARG A 63 -16.08 -4.11 -11.34
N PHE A 64 -17.38 -4.33 -11.17
CA PHE A 64 -17.90 -5.40 -10.32
C PHE A 64 -18.14 -6.69 -11.10
N LEU A 65 -17.91 -6.69 -12.42
CA LEU A 65 -18.10 -7.83 -13.31
C LEU A 65 -16.75 -8.46 -13.68
N ALA A 66 -16.73 -9.76 -13.95
CA ALA A 66 -15.58 -10.37 -14.61
C ALA A 66 -15.58 -9.98 -16.11
N SER A 67 -14.39 -9.88 -16.71
CA SER A 67 -14.17 -9.37 -18.07
C SER A 67 -14.87 -10.17 -19.19
N ASP A 68 -15.43 -11.34 -18.89
CA ASP A 68 -16.22 -12.16 -19.80
C ASP A 68 -17.75 -11.96 -19.65
N GLN A 69 -18.21 -11.02 -18.80
CA GLN A 69 -19.61 -10.86 -18.44
C GLN A 69 -20.28 -9.55 -18.90
N GLU A 70 -19.58 -8.69 -19.65
CA GLU A 70 -20.13 -7.41 -20.16
C GLU A 70 -21.43 -7.60 -20.96
N GLU A 71 -21.62 -8.73 -21.65
CA GLU A 71 -22.82 -9.00 -22.45
C GLU A 71 -24.04 -9.52 -21.65
N VAL A 72 -23.90 -9.90 -20.37
CA VAL A 72 -24.90 -10.75 -19.71
C VAL A 72 -25.95 -10.00 -18.87
N LEU A 73 -25.75 -8.73 -18.51
CA LEU A 73 -26.67 -8.05 -17.58
C LEU A 73 -27.51 -6.95 -18.24
N THR A 74 -28.68 -7.33 -18.75
CA THR A 74 -29.81 -6.41 -19.01
C THR A 74 -30.50 -6.01 -17.70
N LEU A 75 -29.75 -5.45 -16.75
CA LEU A 75 -30.34 -4.76 -15.61
C LEU A 75 -30.56 -3.31 -16.03
N GLY A 76 -31.81 -2.92 -16.25
CA GLY A 76 -32.16 -1.50 -16.32
C GLY A 76 -31.91 -0.87 -14.96
N GLY A 77 -30.93 0.03 -14.88
CA GLY A 77 -30.48 0.70 -13.65
C GLY A 77 -29.34 1.68 -13.95
N GLU A 78 -28.92 2.45 -12.95
CA GLU A 78 -27.75 3.32 -13.03
C GLU A 78 -26.48 2.47 -13.26
N ASP A 79 -25.62 2.89 -14.20
CA ASP A 79 -24.42 2.15 -14.64
C ASP A 79 -23.19 2.40 -13.73
N GLN A 80 -23.40 3.07 -12.61
CA GLN A 80 -22.33 3.56 -11.74
C GLN A 80 -22.70 3.36 -10.28
N VAL A 81 -21.69 3.16 -9.43
CA VAL A 81 -21.83 3.15 -7.97
C VAL A 81 -20.85 4.14 -7.35
N SER A 82 -21.30 4.87 -6.34
CA SER A 82 -20.48 5.83 -5.63
C SER A 82 -19.90 5.23 -4.36
N ILE A 83 -18.58 5.02 -4.34
CA ILE A 83 -17.83 4.46 -3.21
C ILE A 83 -17.36 5.60 -2.31
N THR A 84 -17.60 5.47 -1.00
CA THR A 84 -17.14 6.44 0.00
C THR A 84 -15.95 5.93 0.81
N SER A 85 -15.82 4.61 0.97
CA SER A 85 -14.70 4.03 1.70
C SER A 85 -14.47 2.57 1.34
N VAL A 86 -13.26 2.09 1.58
CA VAL A 86 -12.88 0.68 1.48
C VAL A 86 -11.92 0.36 2.62
N SER A 87 -12.19 -0.70 3.37
CA SER A 87 -11.23 -1.32 4.30
C SER A 87 -11.12 -2.80 3.94
N MET A 88 -9.95 -3.23 3.50
CA MET A 88 -9.71 -4.60 3.05
C MET A 88 -8.45 -5.19 3.65
N VAL A 89 -8.51 -6.50 3.88
CA VAL A 89 -7.37 -7.35 4.23
C VAL A 89 -7.25 -8.49 3.23
N ALA A 90 -6.03 -8.94 2.96
CA ALA A 90 -5.80 -10.06 2.05
C ALA A 90 -4.53 -10.85 2.41
N THR A 91 -4.52 -12.14 2.09
CA THR A 91 -3.32 -13.01 2.06
C THR A 91 -2.85 -13.24 0.63
N SER A 92 -3.75 -13.19 -0.35
CA SER A 92 -3.47 -13.30 -1.79
C SER A 92 -4.55 -12.58 -2.61
N LEU A 93 -4.44 -12.56 -3.95
CA LEU A 93 -5.53 -12.06 -4.80
C LEU A 93 -6.78 -12.96 -4.78
N GLU A 94 -6.65 -14.21 -4.35
CA GLU A 94 -7.77 -15.16 -4.25
C GLU A 94 -8.38 -15.22 -2.83
N GLU A 95 -7.65 -14.70 -1.83
CA GLU A 95 -8.04 -14.72 -0.42
C GLU A 95 -8.00 -13.30 0.17
N PHE A 96 -9.17 -12.67 0.22
CA PHE A 96 -9.35 -11.33 0.72
C PHE A 96 -10.70 -11.16 1.42
N GLY A 97 -10.82 -10.11 2.22
CA GLY A 97 -12.09 -9.71 2.79
C GLY A 97 -12.07 -8.27 3.26
N GLY A 98 -13.24 -7.69 3.42
CA GLY A 98 -13.33 -6.29 3.79
C GLY A 98 -14.74 -5.73 3.76
N ILE A 99 -14.80 -4.42 3.98
CA ILE A 99 -16.02 -3.62 4.00
C ILE A 99 -15.87 -2.50 2.99
N LEU A 100 -16.83 -2.44 2.07
CA LEU A 100 -17.00 -1.37 1.09
C LEU A 100 -18.12 -0.44 1.57
N GLY A 101 -17.83 0.85 1.67
CA GLY A 101 -18.81 1.91 1.97
C GLY A 101 -19.29 2.61 0.71
N PHE A 102 -20.58 2.90 0.65
CA PHE A 102 -21.23 3.54 -0.50
C PHE A 102 -22.00 4.79 -0.10
N ALA A 103 -22.17 5.71 -1.04
CA ALA A 103 -22.85 6.99 -0.81
C ALA A 103 -24.33 6.81 -0.44
N THR A 104 -25.00 5.79 -1.01
CA THR A 104 -26.41 5.52 -0.76
C THR A 104 -26.69 4.05 -0.49
N THR A 105 -27.85 3.75 0.10
CA THR A 105 -28.32 2.37 0.28
C THR A 105 -28.66 1.71 -1.07
N THR A 106 -28.97 2.51 -2.09
CA THR A 106 -29.20 2.04 -3.46
C THR A 106 -27.90 1.55 -4.07
N ASP A 107 -26.81 2.32 -3.94
CA ASP A 107 -25.48 1.95 -4.42
C ASP A 107 -24.99 0.65 -3.79
N ALA A 108 -25.10 0.54 -2.45
CA ALA A 108 -24.73 -0.68 -1.73
C ALA A 108 -25.56 -1.90 -2.17
N ALA A 109 -26.87 -1.72 -2.37
CA ALA A 109 -27.73 -2.79 -2.87
C ALA A 109 -27.37 -3.19 -4.31
N LEU A 110 -27.05 -2.23 -5.18
CA LEU A 110 -26.61 -2.50 -6.55
C LEU A 110 -25.29 -3.28 -6.54
N ALA A 111 -24.28 -2.82 -5.79
CA ALA A 111 -23.00 -3.50 -5.67
C ALA A 111 -23.14 -4.94 -5.14
N GLY A 112 -23.93 -5.14 -4.07
CA GLY A 112 -24.21 -6.48 -3.53
C GLY A 112 -24.90 -7.41 -4.55
N ASN A 113 -25.85 -6.88 -5.32
CA ASN A 113 -26.52 -7.64 -6.38
C ASN A 113 -25.54 -8.04 -7.50
N LEU A 114 -24.59 -7.18 -7.86
CA LEU A 114 -23.57 -7.48 -8.88
C LEU A 114 -22.62 -8.58 -8.40
N LEU A 115 -22.14 -8.48 -7.16
CA LEU A 115 -21.29 -9.49 -6.55
C LEU A 115 -21.98 -10.86 -6.46
N ALA A 116 -23.28 -10.90 -6.17
CA ALA A 116 -24.06 -12.14 -6.12
C ALA A 116 -24.34 -12.78 -7.49
N GLN A 117 -24.18 -12.02 -8.59
CA GLN A 117 -24.41 -12.49 -9.96
C GLN A 117 -23.15 -13.04 -10.63
N LYS A 118 -21.98 -12.88 -10.00
CA LYS A 118 -20.75 -13.51 -10.49
C LYS A 118 -20.93 -15.03 -10.62
N PRO A 119 -20.25 -15.68 -11.58
CA PRO A 119 -20.25 -17.14 -11.66
C PRO A 119 -19.81 -17.73 -10.33
N ILE A 120 -20.15 -19.00 -10.10
CA ILE A 120 -19.56 -19.72 -8.96
C ILE A 120 -18.06 -19.80 -9.21
N GLU A 121 -17.31 -18.96 -8.49
CA GLU A 121 -15.85 -18.93 -8.46
C GLU A 121 -15.32 -20.01 -7.50
N ASP A 122 -14.10 -20.46 -7.74
CA ASP A 122 -13.34 -21.32 -6.83
C ASP A 122 -11.99 -20.60 -6.58
N PRO A 123 -11.76 -20.03 -5.40
CA PRO A 123 -12.63 -20.01 -4.22
C PRO A 123 -13.88 -19.11 -4.36
N PRO A 124 -14.98 -19.40 -3.62
CA PRO A 124 -16.21 -18.64 -3.72
C PRO A 124 -16.09 -17.25 -3.09
N THR A 125 -16.73 -16.26 -3.71
CA THR A 125 -16.94 -14.93 -3.13
C THR A 125 -18.30 -14.87 -2.43
N THR A 126 -18.32 -14.42 -1.18
CA THR A 126 -19.53 -14.13 -0.40
C THR A 126 -19.67 -12.64 -0.18
N SER A 127 -20.91 -12.14 -0.13
CA SER A 127 -21.18 -10.74 0.19
C SER A 127 -22.41 -10.57 1.06
N GLN A 128 -22.39 -9.55 1.92
CA GLN A 128 -23.50 -9.19 2.79
C GLN A 128 -23.70 -7.68 2.77
N VAL A 129 -24.91 -7.25 2.40
CA VAL A 129 -25.29 -5.82 2.35
C VAL A 129 -25.88 -5.40 3.69
N ALA A 130 -25.41 -4.28 4.24
CA ALA A 130 -25.94 -3.66 5.45
C ALA A 130 -26.02 -2.14 5.26
N THR A 131 -27.23 -1.58 5.20
CA THR A 131 -27.49 -0.15 4.95
C THR A 131 -26.72 0.40 3.73
N THR A 132 -25.60 1.08 3.97
CA THR A 132 -24.75 1.75 2.97
C THR A 132 -23.40 1.04 2.83
N THR A 133 -23.24 -0.16 3.40
CA THR A 133 -22.02 -0.94 3.31
C THR A 133 -22.27 -2.31 2.70
N VAL A 134 -21.23 -2.86 2.08
CA VAL A 134 -21.18 -4.23 1.60
C VAL A 134 -19.94 -4.88 2.16
N GLN A 135 -20.14 -5.91 2.98
CA GLN A 135 -19.07 -6.80 3.38
C GLN A 135 -18.82 -7.80 2.26
N ILE A 136 -17.56 -8.04 1.94
CA ILE A 136 -17.11 -9.01 0.95
C ILE A 136 -16.06 -9.93 1.56
N ILE A 137 -16.16 -11.23 1.32
CA ILE A 137 -15.14 -12.22 1.70
C ILE A 137 -14.98 -13.22 0.57
N ARG A 138 -13.75 -13.45 0.14
CA ARG A 138 -13.36 -14.49 -0.81
C ARG A 138 -12.19 -15.26 -0.24
N GLY A 139 -12.21 -16.58 -0.39
CA GLY A 139 -11.09 -17.45 -0.05
C GLY A 139 -11.53 -18.84 0.30
N ASP A 140 -10.63 -19.64 0.86
CA ASP A 140 -10.95 -21.01 1.25
C ASP A 140 -11.97 -21.06 2.42
N ALA A 141 -12.35 -22.28 2.80
CA ALA A 141 -13.35 -22.50 3.84
C ALA A 141 -12.88 -22.05 5.24
N GLU A 142 -11.58 -22.13 5.53
CA GLU A 142 -11.01 -21.72 6.82
C GLU A 142 -11.00 -20.19 6.92
N TRP A 143 -10.38 -19.53 5.94
CA TRP A 143 -10.36 -18.07 5.80
C TRP A 143 -11.75 -17.45 5.87
N THR A 144 -12.68 -17.99 5.08
CA THR A 144 -14.06 -17.45 5.01
C THR A 144 -14.78 -17.62 6.35
N THR A 145 -14.56 -18.73 7.04
CA THR A 145 -15.17 -18.99 8.36
C THR A 145 -14.63 -18.02 9.41
N ASP A 146 -13.31 -17.82 9.44
CA ASP A 146 -12.66 -16.96 10.42
C ASP A 146 -13.08 -15.50 10.25
N LEU A 147 -13.00 -14.97 9.03
CA LEU A 147 -13.46 -13.60 8.75
C LEU A 147 -14.94 -13.41 9.04
N SER A 148 -15.79 -14.35 8.61
CA SER A 148 -17.24 -14.26 8.88
C SER A 148 -17.52 -14.25 10.39
N SER A 149 -16.76 -15.04 11.16
CA SER A 149 -16.88 -15.06 12.62
C SER A 149 -16.53 -13.70 13.22
N GLN A 150 -15.41 -13.10 12.84
CA GLN A 150 -14.95 -11.84 13.43
C GLN A 150 -15.83 -10.64 13.08
N TYR A 151 -16.22 -10.52 11.81
CA TYR A 151 -17.18 -9.49 11.41
C TYR A 151 -18.55 -9.69 12.08
N GLY A 152 -18.96 -10.94 12.31
CA GLY A 152 -20.21 -11.28 12.98
C GLY A 152 -20.20 -11.09 14.52
N SER A 153 -19.05 -11.30 15.17
CA SER A 153 -18.87 -11.14 16.62
C SER A 153 -18.50 -9.71 17.05
N ALA A 154 -18.13 -8.85 16.07
CA ALA A 154 -17.55 -7.53 16.30
C ALA A 154 -16.24 -7.57 17.12
N GLU A 155 -15.50 -8.68 17.05
CA GLU A 155 -14.17 -8.85 17.65
C GLU A 155 -13.09 -8.31 16.70
N LEU A 156 -13.25 -7.05 16.28
CA LEU A 156 -12.27 -6.35 15.46
C LEU A 156 -11.33 -5.53 16.35
N VAL A 157 -10.10 -5.32 15.89
CA VAL A 157 -9.05 -4.59 16.62
C VAL A 157 -8.54 -3.42 15.78
N SER A 158 -7.96 -2.40 16.42
CA SER A 158 -7.30 -1.35 15.64
C SER A 158 -6.02 -1.88 14.99
N LEU A 159 -5.64 -1.33 13.83
CA LEU A 159 -4.38 -1.70 13.18
C LEU A 159 -3.16 -1.44 14.09
N LYS A 160 -3.22 -0.37 14.89
CA LYS A 160 -2.18 -0.01 15.87
C LYS A 160 -1.97 -1.08 16.93
N GLU A 161 -3.06 -1.66 17.45
CA GLU A 161 -3.01 -2.74 18.44
C GLU A 161 -2.50 -4.05 17.82
N ARG A 162 -2.95 -4.38 16.60
CA ARG A 162 -2.55 -5.61 15.90
C ARG A 162 -1.09 -5.58 15.46
N ASN A 163 -0.64 -4.48 14.85
CA ASN A 163 0.70 -4.37 14.28
C ASN A 163 1.29 -2.97 14.46
N GLN A 164 1.87 -2.74 15.63
CA GLN A 164 2.49 -1.45 15.99
C GLN A 164 3.63 -1.06 15.03
N GLN A 165 4.39 -2.02 14.51
CA GLN A 165 5.49 -1.71 13.59
C GLN A 165 4.97 -1.14 12.27
N VAL A 166 3.95 -1.76 11.68
CA VAL A 166 3.27 -1.27 10.47
C VAL A 166 2.63 0.10 10.74
N TRP A 167 1.94 0.24 11.86
CA TRP A 167 1.36 1.53 12.26
C TRP A 167 2.42 2.64 12.28
N ASN A 168 3.55 2.40 12.94
CA ASN A 168 4.62 3.38 12.99
C ASN A 168 5.16 3.70 11.59
N MET A 169 5.28 2.72 10.69
CA MET A 169 5.66 3.00 9.29
C MET A 169 4.63 3.85 8.54
N LEU A 170 3.33 3.61 8.73
CA LEU A 170 2.27 4.46 8.16
C LEU A 170 2.42 5.90 8.63
N THR A 171 2.73 6.12 9.91
CA THR A 171 2.95 7.48 10.43
C THR A 171 4.21 8.16 9.88
N HIS A 172 5.02 7.50 9.05
CA HIS A 172 6.13 8.11 8.28
C HIS A 172 5.74 8.52 6.86
N LEU A 173 4.47 8.38 6.46
CA LEU A 173 3.97 8.95 5.21
C LEU A 173 4.13 10.49 5.16
N PRO A 174 4.02 11.11 3.98
CA PRO A 174 4.13 12.56 3.84
C PRO A 174 3.22 13.35 4.77
N VAL A 175 3.73 14.48 5.25
CA VAL A 175 2.92 15.48 5.93
C VAL A 175 2.28 16.36 4.85
N SER A 176 0.97 16.27 4.72
CA SER A 176 0.20 17.08 3.78
C SER A 176 -1.13 17.46 4.41
N GLU A 177 -1.35 18.76 4.61
CA GLU A 177 -2.64 19.29 5.09
C GLU A 177 -3.56 19.66 3.92
N GLU A 178 -2.98 20.06 2.78
CA GLU A 178 -3.74 20.48 1.59
C GLU A 178 -4.15 19.28 0.73
N GLU A 179 -3.38 18.20 0.75
CA GLU A 179 -3.62 17.00 -0.04
C GLU A 179 -3.28 15.75 0.78
N PRO A 180 -4.12 15.37 1.77
CA PRO A 180 -3.92 14.14 2.53
C PRO A 180 -3.98 12.90 1.62
N PRO A 181 -3.37 11.77 2.01
CA PRO A 181 -3.52 10.55 1.24
C PRO A 181 -4.99 10.09 1.23
N ILE A 182 -5.49 9.75 0.05
CA ILE A 182 -6.83 9.17 -0.15
C ILE A 182 -6.90 7.70 0.27
N ALA A 183 -5.75 7.02 0.29
CA ALA A 183 -5.61 5.64 0.69
C ALA A 183 -4.30 5.42 1.42
N ALA A 184 -4.27 4.46 2.34
CA ALA A 184 -3.05 4.00 2.97
C ALA A 184 -3.18 2.53 3.36
N GLY A 185 -2.04 1.87 3.52
CA GLY A 185 -2.05 0.44 3.81
C GLY A 185 -0.67 -0.13 4.00
N PHE A 186 -0.59 -1.45 4.00
CA PHE A 186 0.70 -2.12 3.94
C PHE A 186 0.64 -3.40 3.13
N ILE A 187 1.82 -3.84 2.70
CA ILE A 187 2.06 -5.11 2.02
C ILE A 187 3.24 -5.79 2.71
N SER A 188 3.07 -7.04 3.11
CA SER A 188 4.13 -7.93 3.56
C SER A 188 4.99 -8.33 2.37
N THR A 189 6.31 -8.30 2.54
CA THR A 189 7.27 -8.69 1.49
C THR A 189 7.63 -10.17 1.52
N GLY A 190 7.18 -10.90 2.55
CA GLY A 190 7.53 -12.31 2.77
C GLY A 190 6.74 -13.30 1.90
N GLY A 191 5.59 -12.89 1.37
CA GLY A 191 4.71 -13.72 0.55
C GLY A 191 4.84 -13.47 -0.95
N ASN A 192 3.93 -14.07 -1.73
CA ASN A 192 3.90 -13.95 -3.19
C ASN A 192 3.05 -12.77 -3.69
N ILE A 193 2.36 -12.06 -2.79
CA ILE A 193 1.37 -11.05 -3.15
C ILE A 193 1.93 -9.89 -3.97
N ILE A 194 3.19 -9.49 -3.75
CA ILE A 194 3.86 -8.46 -4.57
C ILE A 194 3.99 -8.92 -6.02
N GLN A 195 4.34 -10.20 -6.23
CA GLN A 195 4.45 -10.77 -7.58
C GLN A 195 3.07 -10.90 -8.22
N GLU A 196 2.05 -11.34 -7.48
CA GLU A 196 0.68 -11.44 -7.98
C GLU A 196 0.11 -10.08 -8.42
N ILE A 197 0.30 -9.03 -7.60
CA ILE A 197 -0.11 -7.66 -7.95
C ILE A 197 0.64 -7.18 -9.20
N ALA A 198 1.94 -7.44 -9.27
CA ALA A 198 2.76 -7.04 -10.42
C ALA A 198 2.32 -7.73 -11.71
N ASP A 199 2.02 -9.04 -11.65
CA ASP A 199 1.57 -9.81 -12.80
C ASP A 199 0.23 -9.30 -13.33
N VAL A 200 -0.70 -8.94 -12.43
CA VAL A 200 -1.99 -8.32 -12.80
C VAL A 200 -1.81 -6.94 -13.40
N ALA A 201 -0.88 -6.13 -12.88
CA ALA A 201 -0.55 -4.81 -13.41
C ALA A 201 0.32 -4.87 -14.69
N GLY A 202 0.73 -6.05 -15.15
CA GLY A 202 1.63 -6.21 -16.31
C GLY A 202 3.08 -5.78 -16.04
N ILE A 203 3.45 -5.55 -14.79
CA ILE A 203 4.77 -5.04 -14.38
C ILE A 203 5.75 -6.21 -14.21
N HIS A 204 6.84 -6.18 -14.97
CA HIS A 204 7.91 -7.18 -14.82
C HIS A 204 8.84 -6.83 -13.65
N VAL A 205 8.54 -7.38 -12.47
CA VAL A 205 9.29 -7.18 -11.22
C VAL A 205 10.54 -8.06 -11.17
N THR A 206 11.45 -7.92 -12.14
CA THR A 206 12.69 -8.72 -12.15
C THR A 206 13.71 -8.15 -11.15
N GLY A 207 14.01 -8.88 -10.08
CA GLY A 207 15.10 -8.58 -9.12
C GLY A 207 14.72 -7.70 -7.92
N LEU A 208 13.44 -7.35 -7.77
CA LEU A 208 12.90 -6.61 -6.62
C LEU A 208 12.79 -7.49 -5.37
N ASP A 209 12.45 -8.77 -5.53
CA ASP A 209 12.55 -9.83 -4.52
C ASP A 209 13.97 -9.91 -3.92
N THR A 210 14.97 -9.88 -4.79
CA THR A 210 16.38 -9.90 -4.42
C THR A 210 16.77 -8.58 -3.76
N ALA A 211 16.27 -7.45 -4.24
CA ALA A 211 16.54 -6.13 -3.64
C ALA A 211 15.93 -5.99 -2.24
N PHE A 212 14.66 -6.36 -2.03
CA PHE A 212 14.01 -6.32 -0.72
C PHE A 212 14.60 -7.34 0.25
N GLY A 213 14.90 -8.56 -0.21
CA GLY A 213 15.60 -9.57 0.58
C GLY A 213 16.99 -9.12 1.02
N ILE A 214 17.73 -8.38 0.18
CA ILE A 214 19.05 -7.82 0.52
C ILE A 214 18.96 -6.77 1.63
N VAL A 215 17.87 -5.99 1.68
CA VAL A 215 17.71 -4.91 2.67
C VAL A 215 16.84 -5.31 3.87
N ARG A 216 16.35 -6.57 3.89
CA ARG A 216 15.54 -7.16 4.97
C ARG A 216 14.39 -6.25 5.38
N VAL A 217 13.59 -5.85 4.39
CA VAL A 217 12.32 -5.16 4.62
C VAL A 217 11.25 -6.22 4.71
N ASP A 218 10.58 -6.36 5.86
CA ASP A 218 9.53 -7.38 6.08
C ASP A 218 8.14 -6.87 5.69
N ASN A 219 7.92 -5.56 5.78
CA ASN A 219 6.67 -4.90 5.45
C ASN A 219 6.96 -3.56 4.78
N VAL A 220 6.11 -3.18 3.84
CA VAL A 220 6.11 -1.87 3.19
C VAL A 220 4.77 -1.22 3.48
N ALA A 221 4.78 -0.11 4.21
CA ALA A 221 3.61 0.76 4.32
C ALA A 221 3.51 1.62 3.06
N PHE A 222 2.30 1.97 2.65
CA PHE A 222 2.08 2.82 1.49
C PHE A 222 0.98 3.85 1.74
N GLY A 223 1.05 4.96 1.01
CA GLY A 223 0.02 5.99 0.92
C GLY A 223 -0.18 6.40 -0.53
N ILE A 224 -1.43 6.61 -0.93
CA ILE A 224 -1.82 7.05 -2.26
C ILE A 224 -2.31 8.49 -2.16
N TYR A 225 -1.73 9.38 -2.96
CA TYR A 225 -2.00 10.81 -3.03
C TYR A 225 -2.54 11.11 -4.42
N SER A 226 -3.74 11.66 -4.52
CA SER A 226 -4.36 11.98 -5.79
C SER A 226 -5.45 13.02 -5.58
N ASP A 227 -5.56 13.95 -6.52
CA ASP A 227 -6.76 14.74 -6.74
C ASP A 227 -7.73 13.91 -7.58
N LEU A 228 -8.35 12.89 -6.96
CA LEU A 228 -9.21 11.97 -7.68
C LEU A 228 -10.35 12.75 -8.34
N PRO A 229 -10.56 12.56 -9.65
CA PRO A 229 -11.76 13.07 -10.30
C PRO A 229 -13.00 12.37 -9.73
N GLU A 230 -14.16 12.95 -9.99
CA GLU A 230 -15.46 12.37 -9.60
C GLU A 230 -15.64 10.94 -10.14
N SER A 231 -14.96 10.55 -11.22
CA SER A 231 -15.02 9.22 -11.85
C SER A 231 -13.65 8.61 -12.15
N ILE A 232 -13.43 7.35 -11.75
CA ILE A 232 -12.19 6.61 -12.08
C ILE A 232 -12.26 6.02 -13.51
N PRO A 233 -11.23 6.18 -14.36
CA PRO A 233 -11.13 5.57 -15.69
C PRO A 233 -11.31 4.05 -15.69
N GLY A 234 -11.62 3.48 -16.86
CA GLY A 234 -11.95 2.06 -17.08
C GLY A 234 -10.76 1.08 -17.15
N GLU A 235 -9.51 1.54 -17.13
CA GLU A 235 -8.31 0.68 -17.03
C GLU A 235 -7.42 1.21 -15.90
N ILE A 236 -6.80 0.31 -15.12
CA ILE A 236 -5.82 0.66 -14.09
C ILE A 236 -4.46 0.24 -14.65
N ASP A 237 -3.72 1.21 -15.17
CA ASP A 237 -2.34 1.06 -15.65
C ASP A 237 -1.46 2.16 -15.03
N VAL A 238 -0.21 2.24 -15.44
CA VAL A 238 0.71 3.27 -14.94
C VAL A 238 0.41 4.64 -15.59
N GLU A 239 -0.18 4.67 -16.81
CA GLU A 239 -0.66 5.90 -17.46
C GLU A 239 -1.79 6.58 -16.67
N MET A 240 -2.57 5.79 -15.90
CA MET A 240 -3.54 6.29 -14.94
C MET A 240 -2.90 7.18 -13.87
N LEU A 241 -1.64 6.93 -13.47
CA LEU A 241 -0.96 7.78 -12.49
C LEU A 241 -0.75 9.21 -13.01
N ASP A 242 -0.44 9.36 -14.29
CA ASP A 242 -0.35 10.68 -14.92
C ASP A 242 -1.75 11.30 -15.11
N THR A 243 -2.70 10.49 -15.59
CA THR A 243 -4.07 10.95 -15.86
C THR A 243 -4.80 11.45 -14.61
N LEU A 244 -4.52 10.86 -13.45
CA LEU A 244 -5.17 11.17 -12.17
C LEU A 244 -4.28 11.96 -11.20
N ASP A 245 -3.15 12.49 -11.68
CA ASP A 245 -2.11 13.14 -10.87
C ASP A 245 -1.81 12.36 -9.57
N THR A 246 -1.75 11.03 -9.71
CA THR A 246 -1.63 10.10 -8.59
C THR A 246 -0.16 9.84 -8.32
N GLY A 247 0.22 9.95 -7.06
CA GLY A 247 1.51 9.52 -6.56
C GLY A 247 1.35 8.52 -5.42
N VAL A 248 2.22 7.52 -5.42
CA VAL A 248 2.30 6.51 -4.37
C VAL A 248 3.58 6.73 -3.59
N VAL A 249 3.47 6.80 -2.26
CA VAL A 249 4.62 6.80 -1.36
C VAL A 249 4.70 5.47 -0.64
N LEU A 250 5.87 4.86 -0.66
CA LEU A 250 6.21 3.60 -0.03
C LEU A 250 7.22 3.85 1.08
N VAL A 251 6.99 3.28 2.26
CA VAL A 251 7.87 3.35 3.42
C VAL A 251 8.18 1.93 3.89
N GLY A 252 9.45 1.53 3.77
CA GLY A 252 9.95 0.24 4.23
C GLY A 252 10.89 0.38 5.42
N GLY A 253 10.68 -0.42 6.47
CA GLY A 253 11.60 -0.56 7.59
C GLY A 253 12.63 -1.65 7.34
N ALA A 254 13.90 -1.27 7.13
CA ALA A 254 14.98 -2.23 6.94
C ALA A 254 15.47 -2.81 8.27
N GLY A 255 15.71 -4.12 8.32
CA GLY A 255 16.31 -4.81 9.48
C GLY A 255 17.80 -4.53 9.72
N TYR A 256 18.34 -3.46 9.14
CA TYR A 256 19.75 -3.05 9.25
C TYR A 256 19.88 -1.65 9.82
N ALA A 257 21.01 -1.39 10.51
CA ALA A 257 21.37 -0.04 10.94
C ALA A 257 21.49 0.92 9.75
N GLY A 258 21.13 2.19 9.94
CA GLY A 258 20.96 3.14 8.83
C GLY A 258 22.21 3.38 7.96
N VAL A 259 23.41 3.24 8.50
CA VAL A 259 24.66 3.32 7.71
C VAL A 259 24.75 2.16 6.71
N ALA A 260 24.34 0.95 7.10
CA ALA A 260 24.30 -0.20 6.21
C ALA A 260 23.20 -0.05 5.16
N VAL A 261 22.03 0.45 5.54
CA VAL A 261 20.94 0.77 4.60
C VAL A 261 21.38 1.78 3.56
N ALA A 262 22.01 2.88 3.96
CA ALA A 262 22.53 3.89 3.04
C ALA A 262 23.54 3.30 2.04
N PHE A 263 24.42 2.41 2.50
CA PHE A 263 25.36 1.71 1.63
C PHE A 263 24.65 0.77 0.64
N LEU A 264 23.67 -0.01 1.10
CA LEU A 264 22.91 -0.94 0.27
C LEU A 264 22.09 -0.19 -0.78
N VAL A 265 21.31 0.81 -0.37
CA VAL A 265 20.52 1.67 -1.26
C VAL A 265 21.42 2.31 -2.32
N ARG A 266 22.57 2.88 -1.93
CA ARG A 266 23.53 3.44 -2.89
C ARG A 266 24.06 2.39 -3.88
N SER A 267 24.35 1.19 -3.40
CA SER A 267 24.92 0.12 -4.22
C SER A 267 23.88 -0.45 -5.20
N ILE A 268 22.63 -0.62 -4.76
CA ILE A 268 21.52 -1.07 -5.60
C ILE A 268 21.18 0.01 -6.63
N ALA A 269 21.01 1.25 -6.20
CA ALA A 269 20.73 2.39 -7.07
C ALA A 269 21.78 2.52 -8.18
N GLY A 270 23.07 2.39 -7.84
CA GLY A 270 24.16 2.42 -8.83
C GLY A 270 24.16 1.24 -9.80
N LYS A 271 23.65 0.06 -9.41
CA LYS A 271 23.54 -1.12 -10.27
C LYS A 271 22.38 -1.02 -11.26
N ILE A 272 21.25 -0.47 -10.81
CA ILE A 272 20.05 -0.32 -11.64
C ILE A 272 20.05 0.99 -12.44
N GLY A 273 21.13 1.77 -12.35
CA GLY A 273 21.32 2.96 -13.18
C GLY A 273 20.59 4.21 -12.68
N MET A 274 20.18 4.27 -11.42
CA MET A 274 19.54 5.48 -10.87
C MET A 274 20.53 6.65 -10.85
N GLU A 275 20.09 7.81 -11.29
CA GLU A 275 20.85 9.04 -11.15
C GLU A 275 20.78 9.57 -9.71
N THR A 276 21.78 10.36 -9.31
CA THR A 276 21.69 11.12 -8.07
C THR A 276 21.08 12.48 -8.36
N ILE A 277 19.99 12.80 -7.69
CA ILE A 277 19.36 14.11 -7.73
C ILE A 277 19.55 14.82 -6.39
N ASP A 278 19.60 16.15 -6.43
CA ASP A 278 19.59 17.01 -5.26
C ASP A 278 18.13 17.39 -4.97
N LEU A 279 17.65 17.07 -3.76
CA LEU A 279 16.33 17.43 -3.25
C LEU A 279 16.52 18.39 -2.08
N GLU A 280 16.46 19.68 -2.37
CA GLU A 280 16.74 20.78 -1.43
C GLU A 280 18.08 20.58 -0.67
N ASN A 281 18.01 20.07 0.57
CA ASN A 281 19.15 19.89 1.47
C ASN A 281 19.63 18.43 1.55
N THR A 282 19.18 17.57 0.66
CA THR A 282 19.51 16.14 0.68
C THR A 282 19.73 15.59 -0.73
N ASN A 283 20.22 14.36 -0.78
CA ASN A 283 20.38 13.64 -2.05
C ASN A 283 19.37 12.50 -2.09
N ALA A 284 18.74 12.32 -3.24
CA ALA A 284 17.93 11.15 -3.54
C ALA A 284 18.49 10.41 -4.75
N ARG A 285 17.79 9.34 -5.14
CA ARG A 285 18.07 8.54 -6.32
C ARG A 285 16.85 8.59 -7.22
N TYR A 286 17.04 8.83 -8.50
CA TYR A 286 15.96 8.93 -9.47
C TYR A 286 16.13 7.90 -10.58
N LEU A 287 15.02 7.33 -11.02
CA LEU A 287 14.94 6.48 -12.19
C LEU A 287 13.67 6.83 -12.97
N GLU A 288 13.82 7.07 -14.27
CA GLU A 288 12.71 7.12 -15.21
C GLU A 288 12.29 5.69 -15.54
N LEU A 289 11.01 5.39 -15.35
CA LEU A 289 10.35 4.15 -15.76
C LEU A 289 9.70 4.37 -17.14
N GLU A 290 9.19 3.30 -17.75
CA GLU A 290 8.51 3.40 -19.06
C GLU A 290 7.34 4.40 -19.01
N ASP A 291 6.57 4.37 -17.92
CA ASP A 291 5.32 5.14 -17.75
C ASP A 291 5.29 5.95 -16.44
N GLY A 292 6.45 6.29 -15.86
CA GLY A 292 6.47 7.06 -14.62
C GLY A 292 7.84 7.35 -14.05
N HIS A 293 7.87 7.90 -12.85
CA HIS A 293 9.08 8.39 -12.21
C HIS A 293 9.23 7.82 -10.80
N LEU A 294 10.39 7.21 -10.53
CA LEU A 294 10.74 6.66 -9.22
C LEU A 294 11.79 7.55 -8.54
N VAL A 295 11.49 8.03 -7.34
CA VAL A 295 12.47 8.66 -6.46
C VAL A 295 12.65 7.81 -5.20
N LEU A 296 13.91 7.51 -4.86
CA LEU A 296 14.28 6.65 -3.73
C LEU A 296 15.22 7.39 -2.78
N ARG A 297 14.96 7.29 -1.49
CA ARG A 297 15.77 7.86 -0.41
C ARG A 297 15.77 6.94 0.82
N ASN A 298 16.74 7.11 1.70
CA ASN A 298 16.71 6.50 3.02
C ASN A 298 16.95 7.53 4.13
N LYS A 299 16.38 7.29 5.32
CA LYS A 299 16.62 8.04 6.57
C LYS A 299 16.76 7.04 7.71
N GLY A 300 17.96 6.94 8.27
CA GLY A 300 18.22 5.85 9.22
C GLY A 300 17.96 4.50 8.55
N SER A 301 17.20 3.64 9.22
CA SER A 301 16.77 2.33 8.72
C SER A 301 15.53 2.38 7.81
N LEU A 302 14.88 3.54 7.66
CA LEU A 302 13.71 3.68 6.79
C LEU A 302 14.14 3.95 5.35
N ILE A 303 13.43 3.33 4.42
CA ILE A 303 13.56 3.52 2.98
C ILE A 303 12.25 4.10 2.47
N TYR A 304 12.35 5.18 1.72
CA TYR A 304 11.25 5.90 1.12
C TYR A 304 11.38 5.76 -0.39
N ALA A 305 10.31 5.34 -1.05
CA ALA A 305 10.19 5.37 -2.49
C ALA A 305 8.91 6.12 -2.87
N THR A 306 8.99 7.01 -3.85
CA THR A 306 7.83 7.67 -4.43
C THR A 306 7.75 7.31 -5.91
N VAL A 307 6.53 7.00 -6.37
CA VAL A 307 6.23 6.71 -7.77
C VAL A 307 5.10 7.64 -8.21
N ALA A 308 5.27 8.37 -9.31
CA ALA A 308 4.24 9.25 -9.87
C ALA A 308 4.38 9.38 -11.39
N GLY A 309 3.33 9.89 -12.04
CA GLY A 309 3.31 10.13 -13.49
C GLY A 309 4.30 11.20 -13.97
N THR A 310 4.70 12.13 -13.09
CA THR A 310 5.73 13.15 -13.39
C THR A 310 6.85 13.16 -12.37
N LYS A 311 8.06 13.58 -12.81
CA LYS A 311 9.22 13.75 -11.92
C LYS A 311 8.93 14.75 -10.80
N ASP A 312 8.34 15.90 -11.13
CA ASP A 312 8.07 16.97 -10.17
C ASP A 312 7.13 16.48 -9.05
N ARG A 313 6.10 15.70 -9.39
CA ARG A 313 5.18 15.11 -8.41
C ARG A 313 5.87 14.08 -7.51
N ALA A 314 6.72 13.22 -8.07
CA ALA A 314 7.48 12.25 -7.29
C ALA A 314 8.47 12.94 -6.32
N GLU A 315 9.11 14.03 -6.74
CA GLU A 315 10.00 14.83 -5.92
C GLU A 315 9.25 15.60 -4.81
N GLU A 316 8.09 16.18 -5.12
CA GLU A 316 7.21 16.86 -4.16
C GLU A 316 6.78 15.92 -3.03
N LEU A 317 6.29 14.73 -3.36
CA LEU A 317 5.92 13.70 -2.37
C LEU A 317 7.12 13.23 -1.55
N MET A 318 8.32 13.18 -2.15
CA MET A 318 9.54 12.85 -1.43
C MET A 318 9.95 13.97 -0.45
N LEU A 319 9.69 15.24 -0.78
CA LEU A 319 10.04 16.39 0.05
C LEU A 319 9.05 16.63 1.20
N SER A 320 7.76 16.40 0.97
CA SER A 320 6.67 16.56 1.96
C SER A 320 6.73 15.56 3.11
N ASN A 321 7.50 14.48 2.97
CA ASN A 321 8.02 13.69 4.07
C ASN A 321 9.00 14.55 4.91
N ARG A 322 8.57 15.62 5.59
CA ARG A 322 9.48 16.60 6.21
C ARG A 322 10.55 15.93 7.06
N PHE A 323 11.78 15.94 6.53
CA PHE A 323 12.98 15.45 7.20
C PHE A 323 13.54 16.54 8.12
N GLU A 324 12.70 17.14 8.97
CA GLU A 324 13.19 18.13 9.94
C GLU A 324 13.80 17.41 11.15
N GLY A 325 15.10 17.63 11.36
CA GLY A 325 15.79 17.60 12.65
C GLY A 325 15.90 16.28 13.43
N VAL A 326 17.02 15.56 13.23
CA VAL A 326 17.89 15.11 14.34
C VAL A 326 19.33 15.44 13.99
#